data_AF-A0A7C2UBH8-F1
#
_entry.id   AF-A0A7C2UBH8-F1
#
_cell.length_a   1.000
_cell.length_b   1.000
_cell.length_c   1.000
_cell.angle_alpha   90.00
_cell.angle_beta   90.00
_cell.angle_gamma   90.00
#
_symmetry.space_group_name_H-M   'P 1'
#
loop_
_entity.id
_entity.type
_entity.pdbx_description
1 polymer ?
#
loop_
_entity_poly.entity_id
_entity_poly.type
_entity_poly.pdbx_seq_one_letter_code
_entity_poly.pdbx_strand_id
1 'polypeptide(L)'
;MEVHVHGNAFLCKGVRLPQVEQALRPWLDYLDVDTIAEAASLEREEPGIVFDTRERTLNVCWTGEVGRSFHSRLTEAFHNLGPLTEYASEIEVTYYPEHGDDEFYQMFVGPTPEAIHDFRRQCVVEDVSAMLSRHLNKQEVDQVAALINQMFDSALTAKRAGGEQSAPSTVIPLHPRNKHLH
;
A
#
# COMPACT_ATOMS: atom_id res chain seq x y z
N MET A 1 14.54 8.42 12.48
CA MET A 1 14.77 7.76 11.17
C MET A 1 13.87 8.45 10.18
N GLU A 2 14.30 8.56 8.94
CA GLU A 2 13.45 9.11 7.88
C GLU A 2 12.58 8.00 7.29
N VAL A 3 11.40 8.36 6.81
CA VAL A 3 10.51 7.48 6.05
C VAL A 3 9.99 8.23 4.83
N HIS A 4 9.91 7.53 3.71
CA HIS A 4 9.19 7.96 2.52
C HIS A 4 7.94 7.09 2.33
N VAL A 5 6.80 7.73 2.10
CA VAL A 5 5.52 7.09 1.79
C VAL A 5 5.10 7.51 0.39
N HIS A 6 4.90 6.54 -0.50
CA HIS A 6 4.59 6.77 -1.89
C HIS A 6 3.44 5.89 -2.39
N GLY A 7 2.45 6.48 -3.05
CA GLY A 7 1.40 5.72 -3.69
C GLY A 7 0.12 6.53 -3.90
N ASN A 8 -0.89 5.87 -4.47
CA ASN A 8 -2.18 6.49 -4.73
C ASN A 8 -3.29 5.56 -4.28
N ALA A 9 -4.35 6.12 -3.67
CA ALA A 9 -5.58 5.41 -3.38
C ALA A 9 -6.75 6.02 -4.17
N PHE A 10 -7.52 5.17 -4.85
CA PHE A 10 -8.69 5.58 -5.63
C PHE A 10 -9.95 5.53 -4.78
N LEU A 11 -10.66 6.65 -4.67
CA LEU A 11 -11.75 6.86 -3.72
C LEU A 11 -13.13 6.74 -4.39
N CYS A 12 -14.09 6.24 -3.61
CA CYS A 12 -15.48 6.14 -4.02
C CYS A 12 -16.04 7.51 -4.43
N LYS A 13 -17.00 7.49 -5.37
CA LYS A 13 -17.74 8.70 -5.75
C LYS A 13 -18.43 9.33 -4.54
N GLY A 14 -18.19 10.62 -4.33
CA GLY A 14 -18.83 11.40 -3.26
C GLY A 14 -18.06 11.45 -1.94
N VAL A 15 -16.91 10.76 -1.83
CA VAL A 15 -15.98 10.97 -0.72
C VAL A 15 -15.50 12.42 -0.72
N ARG A 16 -15.49 13.05 0.46
CA ARG A 16 -15.08 14.44 0.66
C ARG A 16 -13.86 14.52 1.56
N LEU A 17 -13.10 15.61 1.44
CA LEU A 17 -11.88 15.86 2.21
C LEU A 17 -12.03 15.57 3.73
N PRO A 18 -13.10 16.01 4.44
CA PRO A 18 -13.21 15.74 5.87
C PRO A 18 -13.30 14.24 6.21
N GLN A 19 -13.84 13.41 5.31
CA GLN A 19 -13.88 11.96 5.52
C GLN A 19 -12.48 11.33 5.35
N VAL A 20 -11.70 11.85 4.40
CA VAL A 20 -10.31 11.44 4.18
C VAL A 20 -9.45 11.84 5.38
N GLU A 21 -9.53 13.09 5.83
CA GLU A 21 -8.81 13.57 7.02
C GLU A 21 -9.20 12.81 8.28
N GLN A 22 -10.49 12.50 8.45
CA GLN A 22 -10.96 11.68 9.57
C GLN A 22 -10.41 10.24 9.51
N ALA A 23 -10.32 9.64 8.32
CA ALA A 23 -9.71 8.32 8.15
C ALA A 23 -8.20 8.35 8.45
N LEU A 24 -7.52 9.41 8.01
CA LEU A 24 -6.08 9.61 8.23
C LEU A 24 -5.73 10.15 9.62
N ARG A 25 -6.71 10.34 10.52
CA ARG A 25 -6.50 10.90 11.85
C ARG A 25 -5.36 10.24 12.65
N PRO A 26 -5.17 8.91 12.64
CA PRO A 26 -4.01 8.30 13.33
C PRO A 26 -2.66 8.81 12.84
N TRP A 27 -2.53 9.14 11.55
CA TRP A 27 -1.32 9.74 10.97
C TRP A 27 -1.24 11.23 11.31
N LEU A 28 -2.33 11.99 11.14
CA LEU A 28 -2.33 13.43 11.44
C LEU A 28 -2.09 13.73 12.93
N ASP A 29 -2.68 12.95 13.84
CA ASP A 29 -2.41 13.02 15.28
C ASP A 29 -0.95 12.70 15.61
N TYR A 30 -0.35 11.74 14.90
CA TYR A 30 1.05 11.40 15.10
C TYR A 30 1.98 12.57 14.74
N LEU A 31 1.61 13.35 13.70
CA LEU A 31 2.35 14.52 13.25
C LEU A 31 1.98 15.81 14.01
N ASP A 32 1.01 15.77 14.92
CA ASP A 32 0.48 16.94 15.63
C ASP A 32 -0.07 18.04 14.69
N VAL A 33 -0.82 17.63 13.66
CA VAL A 33 -1.46 18.53 12.67
C VAL A 33 -2.96 18.27 12.53
N ASP A 34 -3.72 19.27 12.11
CA ASP A 34 -5.18 19.14 11.98
C ASP A 34 -5.61 18.61 10.60
N THR A 35 -4.90 19.02 9.54
CA THR A 35 -5.28 18.75 8.14
C THR A 35 -4.16 18.10 7.34
N ILE A 36 -4.50 17.46 6.20
CA ILE A 36 -3.47 16.91 5.29
C ILE A 36 -2.61 18.01 4.66
N ALA A 37 -3.13 19.25 4.57
CA ALA A 37 -2.39 20.38 4.02
C ALA A 37 -1.27 20.88 4.96
N GLU A 38 -1.39 20.61 6.26
CA GLU A 38 -0.36 20.93 7.27
C GLU A 38 0.73 19.84 7.35
N ALA A 39 0.45 18.62 6.88
CA ALA A 39 1.40 17.53 6.80
C ALA A 39 2.39 17.71 5.64
N ALA A 40 3.17 18.79 5.67
CA ALA A 40 4.19 19.07 4.67
C ALA A 40 5.28 17.97 4.66
N SER A 41 5.78 17.65 3.47
CA SER A 41 6.97 16.80 3.34
C SER A 41 8.24 17.57 3.70
N LEU A 42 9.25 16.87 4.21
CA LEU A 42 10.60 17.41 4.36
C LEU A 42 11.25 17.72 3.00
N GLU A 43 10.93 16.94 1.97
CA GLU A 43 11.41 17.14 0.62
C GLU A 43 10.54 18.14 -0.13
N ARG A 44 11.11 19.28 -0.52
CA ARG A 44 10.35 20.44 -1.01
C ARG A 44 9.69 20.24 -2.37
N GLU A 45 10.22 19.33 -3.18
CA GLU A 45 9.69 18.99 -4.50
C GLU A 45 8.53 17.99 -4.41
N GLU A 46 8.33 17.37 -3.24
CA GLU A 46 7.25 16.43 -3.05
C GLU A 46 5.92 17.15 -2.79
N PRO A 47 4.83 16.69 -3.42
CA PRO A 47 3.51 17.29 -3.22
C PRO A 47 2.91 17.03 -1.83
N GLY A 48 3.46 16.09 -1.05
CA GLY A 48 2.92 15.67 0.24
C GLY A 48 1.70 14.77 0.11
N ILE A 49 0.69 15.00 0.95
CA ILE A 49 -0.58 14.28 0.96
C ILE A 49 -1.64 15.13 0.26
N VAL A 50 -2.09 14.70 -0.92
CA VAL A 50 -2.98 15.49 -1.78
C VAL A 50 -4.26 14.73 -2.09
N PHE A 51 -5.40 15.31 -1.71
CA PHE A 51 -6.71 14.83 -2.12
C PHE A 51 -7.18 15.57 -3.39
N ASP A 52 -7.22 14.85 -4.51
CA ASP A 52 -7.79 15.35 -5.76
C ASP A 52 -9.27 14.95 -5.86
N THR A 53 -10.16 15.94 -5.75
CA THR A 53 -11.61 15.70 -5.84
C THR A 53 -12.08 15.35 -7.25
N ARG A 54 -11.39 15.81 -8.30
CA ARG A 54 -11.76 15.55 -9.69
C ARG A 54 -11.43 14.12 -10.08
N GLU A 55 -10.19 13.72 -9.82
CA GLU A 55 -9.71 12.36 -10.09
C GLU A 55 -10.17 11.35 -9.03
N ARG A 56 -10.69 11.84 -7.88
CA ARG A 56 -11.07 11.05 -6.71
C ARG A 56 -9.89 10.22 -6.22
N THR A 57 -8.73 10.84 -6.12
CA THR A 57 -7.53 10.16 -5.64
C THR A 57 -7.00 10.82 -4.37
N LEU A 58 -6.47 10.00 -3.48
CA LEU A 58 -5.52 10.44 -2.47
C LEU A 58 -4.13 10.07 -2.99
N ASN A 59 -3.38 11.08 -3.42
CA ASN A 59 -2.00 10.91 -3.87
C ASN A 59 -1.08 11.19 -2.68
N VAL A 60 -0.11 10.31 -2.47
CA VAL A 60 0.85 10.41 -1.37
C VAL A 60 2.25 10.32 -1.94
N CYS A 61 3.04 11.36 -1.69
CA CYS A 61 4.47 11.37 -1.87
C CYS A 61 4.99 12.26 -0.74
N TRP A 62 5.35 11.64 0.37
CA TRP A 62 5.63 12.34 1.63
C TRP A 62 6.83 11.72 2.34
N THR A 63 7.76 12.58 2.73
CA THR A 63 8.96 12.24 3.47
C THR A 63 8.94 12.94 4.83
N GLY A 64 9.26 12.21 5.89
CA GLY A 64 9.27 12.76 7.24
C GLY A 64 10.17 12.04 8.22
N GLU A 65 10.56 12.74 9.28
CA GLU A 65 11.24 12.14 10.42
C GLU A 65 10.25 11.45 11.34
N VAL A 66 10.49 10.18 11.61
CA VAL A 66 9.57 9.33 12.36
C VAL A 66 10.27 8.51 13.44
N GLY A 67 9.47 8.14 14.43
CA GLY A 67 9.80 7.27 15.54
C GLY A 67 9.06 5.93 15.47
N ARG A 68 9.26 5.11 16.52
CA ARG A 68 8.86 3.69 16.54
C ARG A 68 7.36 3.41 16.35
N SER A 69 6.48 4.36 16.70
CA SER A 69 5.02 4.17 16.58
C SER A 69 4.46 4.58 15.22
N PHE A 70 5.26 5.16 14.32
CA PHE A 70 4.74 5.64 13.04
C PHE A 70 4.13 4.52 12.19
N HIS A 71 4.80 3.38 12.07
CA HIS A 71 4.33 2.26 11.25
C HIS A 71 2.93 1.77 11.64
N SER A 72 2.66 1.67 12.95
CA SER A 72 1.35 1.24 13.44
C SER A 72 0.28 2.31 13.20
N ARG A 73 0.62 3.60 13.37
CA ARG A 73 -0.29 4.72 13.07
C ARG A 73 -0.63 4.82 11.59
N LEU A 74 0.35 4.63 10.72
CA LEU A 74 0.15 4.60 9.28
C LEU A 74 -0.74 3.41 8.88
N THR A 75 -0.50 2.24 9.47
CA THR A 75 -1.34 1.04 9.24
C THR A 75 -2.79 1.28 9.66
N GLU A 76 -3.00 1.91 10.83
CA GLU A 76 -4.32 2.26 11.34
C GLU A 76 -5.04 3.27 10.42
N ALA A 77 -4.34 4.31 9.97
CA ALA A 77 -4.86 5.30 9.03
C ALA A 77 -5.29 4.66 7.70
N PHE A 78 -4.48 3.77 7.14
CA PHE A 78 -4.80 3.05 5.90
C PHE A 78 -5.92 2.02 6.07
N HIS A 79 -6.01 1.37 7.24
CA HIS A 79 -7.17 0.54 7.56
C HIS A 79 -8.47 1.37 7.56
N ASN A 80 -8.46 2.55 8.18
CA ASN A 80 -9.60 3.47 8.23
C ASN A 80 -9.95 4.06 6.86
N LEU A 81 -8.95 4.27 6.00
CA LEU A 81 -9.13 4.78 4.64
C LEU A 81 -9.78 3.73 3.72
N GLY A 82 -9.49 2.45 3.94
CA GLY A 82 -9.96 1.32 3.12
C GLY A 82 -11.44 1.40 2.72
N PRO A 83 -12.39 1.53 3.67
CA PRO A 83 -13.82 1.64 3.35
C PRO A 83 -14.22 2.84 2.45
N LEU A 84 -13.35 3.83 2.28
CA LEU A 84 -13.57 4.98 1.38
C LEU A 84 -13.05 4.71 -0.04
N THR A 85 -12.27 3.66 -0.27
CA THR A 85 -11.68 3.38 -1.58
C THR A 85 -12.64 2.65 -2.51
N GLU A 86 -12.54 2.91 -3.82
CA GLU A 86 -13.32 2.24 -4.87
C GLU A 86 -12.69 0.88 -5.23
N TYR A 87 -11.35 0.84 -5.26
CA TYR A 87 -10.55 -0.35 -5.52
C TYR A 87 -9.45 -0.47 -4.47
N ALA A 88 -8.81 -1.65 -4.40
CA ALA A 88 -7.59 -1.79 -3.64
C ALA A 88 -6.41 -1.11 -4.36
N SER A 89 -5.42 -0.68 -3.59
CA SER A 89 -4.23 0.00 -4.08
C SER A 89 -3.02 -0.35 -3.22
N GLU A 90 -1.84 -0.26 -3.82
CA GLU A 90 -0.56 -0.42 -3.15
C GLU A 90 0.02 0.95 -2.80
N ILE A 91 0.60 1.04 -1.60
CA ILE A 91 1.35 2.19 -1.11
C ILE A 91 2.69 1.65 -0.60
N GLU A 92 3.78 2.15 -1.18
CA GLU A 92 5.15 1.82 -0.80
C GLU A 92 5.58 2.67 0.39
N VAL A 93 6.27 2.06 1.35
CA VAL A 93 6.85 2.72 2.51
C VAL A 93 8.29 2.29 2.66
N THR A 94 9.21 3.26 2.62
CA THR A 94 10.65 3.02 2.74
C THR A 94 11.18 3.74 3.97
N TYR A 95 11.83 3.01 4.88
CA TYR A 95 12.51 3.59 6.04
C TYR A 95 14.01 3.66 5.77
N TYR A 96 14.59 4.82 6.09
CA TYR A 96 16.01 5.11 5.99
C TYR A 96 16.60 5.23 7.40
N PRO A 97 17.07 4.12 8.00
CA PRO A 97 17.75 4.18 9.29
C PRO A 97 19.12 4.85 9.13
N GLU A 98 19.56 5.61 10.15
CA GLU A 98 20.91 6.22 10.16
C GLU A 98 22.03 5.17 10.07
N HIS A 99 21.74 3.96 10.55
CA HIS A 99 22.64 2.82 10.55
C HIS A 99 21.87 1.56 10.14
N GLY A 100 22.35 0.87 9.11
CA GLY A 100 21.73 -0.36 8.59
C GLY A 100 21.38 -0.21 7.11
N ASP A 101 20.71 -1.23 6.59
CA ASP A 101 20.13 -1.22 5.25
C ASP A 101 18.72 -0.61 5.29
N ASP A 102 18.30 0.00 4.18
CA ASP A 102 16.95 0.52 4.01
C ASP A 102 15.90 -0.59 4.15
N GLU A 103 14.78 -0.27 4.80
CA GLU A 103 13.65 -1.20 4.97
C GLU A 103 12.49 -0.82 4.05
N PHE A 104 12.04 -1.77 3.23
CA PHE A 104 10.97 -1.56 2.25
C PHE A 104 9.71 -2.32 2.66
N TYR A 105 8.56 -1.66 2.59
CA TYR A 105 7.26 -2.25 2.88
C TYR A 105 6.25 -1.91 1.79
N GLN A 106 5.43 -2.88 1.42
CA GLN A 106 4.21 -2.65 0.64
C GLN A 106 3.03 -2.67 1.59
N MET A 107 2.25 -1.58 1.62
CA MET A 107 1.00 -1.47 2.35
C MET A 107 -0.17 -1.47 1.37
N PHE A 108 -1.19 -2.28 1.62
CA PHE A 108 -2.37 -2.38 0.78
C PHE A 108 -3.56 -1.71 1.45
N VAL A 109 -4.22 -0.82 0.71
CA VAL A 109 -5.45 -0.14 1.12
C VAL A 109 -6.58 -0.62 0.22
N GLY A 110 -7.74 -0.93 0.75
CA GLY A 110 -8.86 -1.39 -0.07
C GLY A 110 -10.19 -1.48 0.68
N PRO A 111 -11.31 -1.59 -0.04
CA PRO A 111 -12.65 -1.55 0.56
C PRO A 111 -12.95 -2.76 1.45
N THR A 112 -12.38 -3.92 1.12
CA THR A 112 -12.52 -5.15 1.90
C THR A 112 -11.22 -5.97 1.90
N PRO A 113 -11.05 -6.87 2.88
CA PRO A 113 -9.96 -7.85 2.88
C PRO A 113 -9.88 -8.69 1.60
N GLU A 114 -11.02 -9.07 1.03
CA GLU A 114 -11.10 -9.83 -0.22
C GLU A 114 -10.58 -9.01 -1.40
N ALA A 115 -10.96 -7.72 -1.50
CA ALA A 115 -10.46 -6.84 -2.55
C ALA A 115 -8.95 -6.66 -2.48
N ILE A 116 -8.39 -6.52 -1.26
CA ILE A 116 -6.93 -6.46 -1.05
C ILE A 116 -6.26 -7.77 -1.44
N HIS A 117 -6.83 -8.91 -1.06
CA HIS A 117 -6.30 -10.23 -1.42
C HIS A 117 -6.27 -10.43 -2.94
N ASP A 118 -7.36 -10.09 -3.62
CA ASP A 118 -7.48 -10.22 -5.07
C ASP A 118 -6.52 -9.29 -5.82
N PHE A 119 -6.37 -8.06 -5.35
CA PHE A 119 -5.40 -7.11 -5.90
C PHE A 119 -3.96 -7.58 -5.72
N ARG A 120 -3.60 -8.08 -4.53
CA ARG A 120 -2.27 -8.69 -4.30
C ARG A 120 -1.99 -9.87 -5.23
N ARG A 121 -2.99 -10.73 -5.46
CA ARG A 121 -2.87 -11.84 -6.42
C ARG A 121 -2.57 -11.29 -7.81
N GLN A 122 -3.29 -10.26 -8.24
CA GLN A 122 -3.08 -9.62 -9.53
C GLN A 122 -1.65 -9.05 -9.66
N CYS A 123 -1.16 -8.28 -8.68
CA CYS A 123 0.21 -7.75 -8.68
C CYS A 123 1.26 -8.86 -8.87
N VAL A 124 1.14 -9.96 -8.10
CA VAL A 124 2.10 -11.08 -8.20
C VAL A 124 2.03 -11.76 -9.56
N VAL A 125 0.83 -11.99 -10.09
CA VAL A 125 0.65 -12.59 -11.42
C VAL A 125 1.25 -11.70 -12.50
N GLU A 126 1.00 -10.39 -12.45
CA GLU A 126 1.53 -9.42 -13.40
C GLU A 126 3.06 -9.37 -13.35
N ASP A 127 3.66 -9.24 -12.16
CA ASP A 127 5.11 -9.17 -11.97
C ASP A 127 5.83 -10.44 -12.47
N VAL A 128 5.32 -11.61 -12.08
CA VAL A 128 5.92 -12.89 -12.50
C VAL A 128 5.75 -13.08 -14.01
N SER A 129 4.58 -12.75 -14.56
CA SER A 129 4.33 -12.85 -16.01
C SER A 129 5.23 -11.91 -16.80
N ALA A 130 5.41 -10.68 -16.33
CA ALA A 130 6.31 -9.70 -16.94
C ALA A 130 7.77 -10.15 -16.90
N MET A 131 8.21 -10.77 -15.80
CA MET A 131 9.54 -11.36 -15.70
C MET A 131 9.73 -12.52 -16.68
N LEU A 132 8.78 -13.47 -16.72
CA LEU A 132 8.90 -14.71 -17.49
C LEU A 132 8.70 -14.52 -18.99
N SER A 133 7.90 -13.55 -19.42
CA SER A 133 7.63 -13.28 -20.85
C SER A 133 8.88 -12.94 -21.67
N ARG A 134 9.99 -12.56 -21.02
CA ARG A 134 11.29 -12.35 -21.65
C ARG A 134 12.03 -13.65 -22.01
N HIS A 135 11.62 -14.77 -21.42
CA HIS A 135 12.35 -16.04 -21.48
C HIS A 135 11.50 -17.21 -21.98
N LEU A 136 10.18 -17.14 -21.80
CA LEU A 136 9.23 -18.20 -22.09
C LEU A 136 8.17 -17.74 -23.10
N ASN A 137 7.52 -18.68 -23.77
CA ASN A 137 6.41 -18.36 -24.65
C ASN A 137 5.13 -18.07 -23.84
N LYS A 138 4.13 -17.46 -24.50
CA LYS A 138 2.87 -17.06 -23.84
C LYS A 138 2.17 -18.22 -23.12
N GLN A 139 2.12 -19.40 -23.73
CA GLN A 139 1.44 -20.55 -23.15
C GLN A 139 2.11 -21.01 -21.84
N GLU A 140 3.44 -21.01 -21.79
CA GLU A 140 4.21 -21.36 -20.58
C GLU A 140 4.01 -20.31 -19.47
N VAL A 141 4.01 -19.02 -19.82
CA VAL A 141 3.73 -17.94 -18.86
C VAL A 141 2.33 -18.06 -18.29
N ASP A 142 1.33 -18.30 -19.14
CA ASP A 142 -0.07 -18.45 -18.74
C ASP A 142 -0.25 -19.67 -17.81
N GLN A 143 0.52 -20.76 -17.99
CA GLN A 143 0.53 -21.91 -17.07
C GLN A 143 1.07 -21.56 -15.68
N VAL A 144 2.15 -20.78 -15.61
CA VAL A 144 2.70 -20.32 -14.32
C VAL A 144 1.73 -19.39 -13.62
N ALA A 145 1.12 -18.44 -14.35
CA ALA A 145 0.09 -17.56 -13.81
C ALA A 145 -1.11 -18.35 -13.24
N ALA A 146 -1.55 -19.41 -13.93
CA ALA A 146 -2.61 -20.29 -13.44
C ALA A 146 -2.24 -21.00 -12.14
N LEU A 147 -0.99 -21.46 -12.00
CA LEU A 147 -0.52 -22.08 -10.76
C LEU A 147 -0.47 -21.08 -9.60
N ILE A 148 -0.03 -19.84 -9.84
CA ILE A 148 -0.05 -18.78 -8.84
C ILE A 148 -1.49 -18.54 -8.36
N ASN A 149 -2.45 -18.42 -9.28
CA ASN A 149 -3.86 -18.24 -8.92
C ASN A 149 -4.36 -19.37 -8.01
N GLN A 150 -4.05 -20.63 -8.34
CA GLN A 150 -4.41 -21.79 -7.51
C GLN A 150 -3.80 -21.73 -6.11
N MET A 151 -2.55 -21.26 -5.98
CA MET A 151 -1.89 -21.11 -4.67
C MET A 151 -2.59 -20.05 -3.80
N PHE A 152 -2.97 -18.90 -4.38
CA PHE A 152 -3.72 -17.86 -3.68
C PHE A 152 -5.10 -18.35 -3.24
N ASP A 153 -5.83 -19.05 -4.11
CA ASP A 153 -7.15 -19.60 -3.77
C ASP A 153 -7.07 -20.65 -2.66
N SER A 154 -6.03 -21.48 -2.68
CA SER A 154 -5.76 -22.47 -1.65
C SER A 154 -5.45 -21.81 -0.30
N ALA A 155 -4.62 -20.76 -0.30
CA ALA A 155 -4.28 -20.01 0.90
C ALA A 155 -5.51 -19.31 1.52
N LEU A 156 -6.37 -18.71 0.69
CA LEU A 156 -7.62 -18.10 1.14
C LEU A 156 -8.58 -19.13 1.76
N THR A 157 -8.70 -20.30 1.11
CA THR A 157 -9.52 -21.41 1.61
C THR A 157 -9.02 -21.92 2.95
N ALA A 158 -7.70 -22.10 3.10
CA ALA A 158 -7.08 -22.53 4.34
C ALA A 158 -7.32 -21.53 5.49
N LYS A 159 -7.19 -20.22 5.24
CA LYS A 159 -7.49 -19.18 6.23
C LYS A 159 -8.94 -19.21 6.70
N ARG A 160 -9.89 -19.35 5.77
CA ARG A 160 -11.32 -19.46 6.08
C ARG A 160 -11.63 -20.69 6.93
N ALA A 161 -10.98 -21.83 6.64
CA ALA A 161 -11.17 -23.07 7.39
C ALA A 161 -10.54 -23.03 8.79
N GLY A 162 -9.45 -22.27 8.97
CA GLY A 162 -8.74 -22.14 10.25
C GLY A 162 -9.42 -21.26 11.29
N GLY A 163 -10.54 -20.62 10.98
CA GLY A 163 -11.24 -19.71 11.91
C GLY A 163 -10.46 -18.42 12.22
N GLU A 164 -9.33 -18.17 11.54
CA GLU A 164 -8.63 -16.90 11.59
C GLU A 164 -9.49 -15.85 10.89
N GLN A 165 -10.23 -15.07 11.70
CA GLN A 165 -10.82 -13.80 11.26
C GLN A 165 -9.77 -12.69 11.09
N SER A 166 -8.49 -13.01 11.30
CA SER A 166 -7.37 -12.10 11.06
C SER A 166 -7.36 -11.71 9.58
N ALA A 167 -7.62 -10.43 9.30
CA ALA A 167 -7.47 -9.88 7.97
C ALA A 167 -6.07 -10.26 7.43
N PRO A 168 -5.94 -10.65 6.14
CA PRO A 168 -4.63 -10.88 5.56
C PRO A 168 -3.76 -9.66 5.82
N SER A 169 -2.52 -9.89 6.27
CA SER A 169 -1.57 -8.79 6.52
C SER A 169 -1.58 -7.85 5.32
N THR A 170 -2.05 -6.63 5.56
CA THR A 170 -2.05 -5.54 4.58
C THR A 170 -0.66 -4.97 4.41
N VAL A 171 0.31 -5.43 5.20
CA VAL A 171 1.70 -5.03 5.13
C VAL A 171 2.54 -6.23 4.70
N ILE A 172 3.41 -6.02 3.70
CA ILE A 172 4.39 -7.00 3.24
C ILE A 172 5.78 -6.37 3.36
N PRO A 173 6.69 -6.92 4.17
CA PRO A 173 8.09 -6.53 4.11
C PRO A 173 8.71 -7.01 2.81
N LEU A 174 9.38 -6.12 2.10
CA LEU A 174 10.15 -6.41 0.91
C LEU A 174 11.62 -6.57 1.29
N HIS A 175 12.26 -7.60 0.74
CA HIS A 175 13.72 -7.63 0.75
C HIS A 175 14.23 -6.67 -0.32
N PRO A 176 15.31 -5.92 -0.06
CA PRO A 176 15.95 -5.08 -1.07
C PRO A 176 16.33 -5.94 -2.28
N ARG A 177 15.50 -5.92 -3.33
CA ARG A 177 15.95 -6.29 -4.67
C ARG A 177 16.67 -5.05 -5.18
N ASN A 178 17.98 -5.15 -5.41
CA ASN A 178 18.82 -4.15 -6.08
C ASN A 178 18.03 -3.30 -7.11
N LYS A 179 17.44 -2.20 -6.67
CA LYS A 179 16.75 -1.21 -7.50
C LYS A 179 17.45 0.13 -7.28
N HIS A 180 18.75 0.15 -7.53
CA HIS A 180 19.40 1.38 -7.98
C HIS A 180 19.21 1.46 -9.48
N LEU A 181 18.12 2.08 -9.92
CA LEU A 181 17.99 2.61 -11.27
C LEU A 181 17.38 4.01 -11.14
N HIS A 182 18.25 4.97 -10.83
CA HIS A 182 18.13 6.33 -11.35
C HIS A 182 18.45 6.34 -12.85
#